data_AF-A0A7S4JPH7-F1
#
_entry.id   AF-A0A7S4JPH7-F1
#
_cell.length_a   1.000
_cell.length_b   1.000
_cell.length_c   1.000
_cell.angle_alpha   90.00
_cell.angle_beta   90.00
_cell.angle_gamma   90.00
#
_symmetry.space_group_name_H-M   'P 1'
#
loop_
_entity.id
_entity.type
_entity.pdbx_description
1 polymer ?
#
loop_
_entity_poly.entity_id
_entity_poly.type
_entity_poly.pdbx_seq_one_letter_code
_entity_poly.pdbx_strand_id
1 'polypeptide(L)'
;NNNNNNNNAEKSPVLNASSSSLVTRSLGTAPPPPGLEEEEFNNSNNNENLGVSSSPAMQPEQSSPSLPSPSASSPAFEEEEEERKIYKCSVVGPGFVREMLRITPYSSFATAGKKFFSGQRTEAKQAVSGHVLNKIGMAKMYQMMLENCKEEISTIMKVMTNSLPKPILYFCQHGKDRTGLVTMLTLGCCYLDDAALIHEYRLSEWRLSAIAALVHADMKEVGLNEDFEGTPPHIMEETLAFIKEKYGSIPKYLHTCGFGPEWQRKLRKLLFVDISDW
;
A
#
# COMPACT_ATOMS: atom_id res chain seq x y z
N ASN A 1 21.56 -62.04 14.75
CA ASN A 1 21.28 -63.18 15.64
C ASN A 1 20.71 -62.60 16.93
N ASN A 2 19.38 -62.75 17.11
CA ASN A 2 18.57 -62.66 18.34
C ASN A 2 18.69 -61.45 19.30
N ASN A 3 17.65 -61.01 20.02
CA ASN A 3 16.18 -61.07 19.94
C ASN A 3 15.67 -60.32 21.20
N ASN A 4 14.38 -59.96 21.19
CA ASN A 4 13.48 -59.64 22.32
C ASN A 4 13.45 -58.19 22.86
N ASN A 5 12.35 -57.43 22.80
CA ASN A 5 10.91 -57.60 23.21
C ASN A 5 10.61 -57.21 24.66
N ASN A 6 9.77 -56.17 24.82
CA ASN A 6 8.52 -56.07 25.63
C ASN A 6 8.26 -54.60 26.00
N ASN A 7 7.18 -53.93 25.56
CA ASN A 7 5.74 -54.04 25.91
C ASN A 7 5.39 -53.68 27.37
N ASN A 8 4.63 -52.57 27.52
CA ASN A 8 3.49 -52.28 28.42
C ASN A 8 3.40 -50.74 28.57
N ALA A 9 2.37 -49.98 28.15
CA ALA A 9 0.91 -50.09 28.32
C ALA A 9 0.48 -50.19 29.79
N GLU A 10 0.15 -49.05 30.42
CA GLU A 10 -1.18 -48.78 31.02
C GLU A 10 -1.23 -47.50 31.88
N LYS A 11 -2.40 -46.84 31.81
CA LYS A 11 -3.11 -46.06 32.83
C LYS A 11 -2.83 -44.56 33.03
N SER A 12 -3.75 -43.79 32.47
CA SER A 12 -4.30 -42.53 32.95
C SER A 12 -4.82 -42.62 34.41
N PRO A 13 -5.01 -41.47 35.06
CA PRO A 13 -6.37 -41.17 35.52
C PRO A 13 -6.86 -39.75 35.16
N VAL A 14 -8.19 -39.67 35.22
CA VAL A 14 -9.15 -38.62 34.90
C VAL A 14 -9.18 -37.51 35.97
N LEU A 15 -9.78 -36.36 35.60
CA LEU A 15 -10.43 -35.27 36.40
C LEU A 15 -9.77 -33.89 36.14
N ASN A 16 -10.46 -32.77 35.90
CA ASN A 16 -11.88 -32.50 35.77
C ASN A 16 -12.08 -31.16 35.03
N ALA A 17 -13.31 -30.97 34.54
CA ALA A 17 -13.79 -29.83 33.76
C ALA A 17 -13.66 -28.45 34.42
N SER A 18 -13.49 -27.42 33.59
CA SER A 18 -14.13 -26.11 33.79
C SER A 18 -14.33 -25.42 32.43
N SER A 19 -15.60 -25.40 32.07
CA SER A 19 -16.28 -24.68 31.01
C SER A 19 -16.06 -23.16 31.07
N SER A 20 -15.93 -22.52 29.89
CA SER A 20 -16.43 -21.16 29.65
C SER A 20 -16.62 -20.90 28.16
N SER A 21 -17.90 -20.99 27.77
CA SER A 21 -18.64 -20.25 26.75
C SER A 21 -17.91 -19.71 25.50
N LEU A 22 -18.27 -20.34 24.39
CA LEU A 22 -18.43 -19.73 23.07
C LEU A 22 -19.15 -18.37 23.15
N VAL A 23 -18.52 -17.33 22.62
CA VAL A 23 -19.21 -16.12 22.14
C VAL A 23 -18.81 -15.94 20.68
N THR A 24 -19.66 -16.45 19.79
CA THR A 24 -19.70 -16.07 18.38
C THR A 24 -20.19 -14.63 18.30
N ARG A 25 -19.31 -13.67 18.00
CA ARG A 25 -19.72 -12.30 17.69
C ARG A 25 -19.72 -12.11 16.18
N SER A 26 -20.95 -11.97 15.67
CA SER A 26 -21.31 -11.54 14.32
C SER A 26 -20.46 -10.36 13.85
N LEU A 27 -19.95 -10.45 12.62
CA LEU A 27 -19.43 -9.33 11.83
C LEU A 27 -20.54 -8.27 11.72
N GLY A 28 -20.39 -7.18 12.46
CA GLY A 28 -21.19 -5.98 12.28
C GLY A 28 -20.49 -5.08 11.26
N THR A 29 -21.12 -4.91 10.10
CA THR A 29 -20.77 -3.86 9.12
C THR A 29 -21.00 -2.49 9.76
N ALA A 30 -19.97 -1.65 9.77
CA ALA A 30 -20.12 -0.24 10.15
C ALA A 30 -21.04 0.47 9.14
N PRO A 31 -21.98 1.33 9.59
CA PRO A 31 -22.83 2.10 8.68
C PRO A 31 -22.00 3.18 7.96
N PRO A 32 -22.32 3.50 6.70
CA PRO A 32 -21.67 4.58 5.96
C PRO A 32 -21.98 5.96 6.56
N PRO A 33 -21.09 6.96 6.39
CA PRO A 33 -21.32 8.32 6.86
C PRO A 33 -22.53 8.96 6.14
N PRO A 34 -23.32 9.80 6.81
CA PRO A 34 -24.49 10.42 6.22
C PRO A 34 -24.10 11.59 5.31
N GLY A 35 -24.74 11.68 4.14
CA GLY A 35 -24.79 12.88 3.32
C GLY A 35 -23.92 12.85 2.07
N LEU A 36 -24.38 12.12 1.05
CA LEU A 36 -24.24 12.52 -0.35
C LEU A 36 -25.54 12.09 -1.04
N GLU A 37 -26.33 13.09 -1.47
CA GLU A 37 -27.55 12.90 -2.23
C GLU A 37 -27.20 12.25 -3.59
N GLU A 38 -27.81 11.11 -3.88
CA GLU A 38 -27.82 10.51 -5.21
C GLU A 38 -28.86 11.29 -6.05
N GLU A 39 -28.40 12.11 -7.00
CA GLU A 39 -29.24 12.53 -8.13
C GLU A 39 -29.03 11.56 -9.31
N GLU A 40 -29.98 10.63 -9.46
CA GLU A 40 -30.30 10.07 -10.77
C GLU A 40 -30.93 11.18 -11.63
N PHE A 41 -30.35 11.48 -12.79
CA PHE A 41 -31.14 12.15 -13.83
C PHE A 41 -30.98 11.48 -15.19
N ASN A 42 -32.06 10.79 -15.55
CA ASN A 42 -32.37 10.28 -16.87
C ASN A 42 -32.55 11.44 -17.87
N ASN A 43 -31.99 11.22 -19.04
CA ASN A 43 -32.08 12.10 -20.20
C ASN A 43 -33.47 11.96 -20.85
N SER A 44 -34.26 13.04 -20.95
CA SER A 44 -35.34 13.17 -21.93
C SER A 44 -35.78 14.63 -22.12
N ASN A 45 -35.86 15.02 -23.40
CA ASN A 45 -36.29 16.29 -23.95
C ASN A 45 -37.66 16.79 -23.44
N ASN A 46 -37.84 18.10 -23.27
CA ASN A 46 -38.70 18.94 -24.13
C ASN A 46 -38.87 20.38 -23.59
N ASN A 47 -38.65 21.32 -24.51
CA ASN A 47 -39.36 22.57 -24.82
C ASN A 47 -40.11 23.41 -23.75
N GLU A 48 -39.89 24.73 -23.93
CA GLU A 48 -40.85 25.85 -23.83
C GLU A 48 -40.95 26.71 -22.54
N ASN A 49 -40.28 27.86 -22.61
CA ASN A 49 -40.83 29.24 -22.71
C ASN A 49 -41.64 29.87 -21.53
N LEU A 50 -41.41 31.19 -21.39
CA LEU A 50 -42.21 32.26 -20.77
C LEU A 50 -42.08 32.53 -19.25
N GLY A 51 -41.34 33.60 -18.91
CA GLY A 51 -41.98 34.92 -18.74
C GLY A 51 -42.45 35.38 -17.35
N VAL A 52 -41.76 36.41 -16.85
CA VAL A 52 -42.31 37.70 -16.33
C VAL A 52 -42.95 37.80 -14.93
N SER A 53 -42.25 38.57 -14.08
CA SER A 53 -42.67 39.57 -13.07
C SER A 53 -43.69 39.22 -11.96
N SER A 54 -43.35 39.54 -10.71
CA SER A 54 -43.72 40.82 -10.06
C SER A 54 -43.60 40.72 -8.52
N SER A 55 -42.92 41.68 -7.90
CA SER A 55 -43.05 42.02 -6.47
C SER A 55 -44.22 42.99 -6.28
N PRO A 56 -44.80 43.13 -5.07
CA PRO A 56 -44.28 44.18 -4.17
C PRO A 56 -44.36 43.87 -2.66
N ALA A 57 -43.74 44.78 -1.90
CA ALA A 57 -43.34 44.75 -0.50
C ALA A 57 -44.45 44.87 0.56
N MET A 58 -44.17 44.39 1.78
CA MET A 58 -44.49 45.07 3.06
C MET A 58 -43.79 44.39 4.26
N GLN A 59 -43.11 45.19 5.07
CA GLN A 59 -42.66 44.95 6.46
C GLN A 59 -43.30 46.08 7.33
N PRO A 60 -43.39 46.04 8.69
CA PRO A 60 -42.34 45.56 9.62
C PRO A 60 -42.79 44.97 10.99
N GLU A 61 -41.77 44.69 11.82
CA GLU A 61 -41.74 44.47 13.28
C GLU A 61 -41.96 43.06 13.85
N GLN A 62 -40.92 42.45 14.45
CA GLN A 62 -40.67 42.50 15.92
C GLN A 62 -39.41 41.69 16.36
N SER A 63 -38.46 42.43 16.95
CA SER A 63 -37.58 42.17 18.11
C SER A 63 -37.07 40.76 18.54
N SER A 64 -35.72 40.69 18.63
CA SER A 64 -34.85 40.04 19.65
C SER A 64 -34.37 38.58 19.44
N PRO A 65 -33.18 38.14 19.94
CA PRO A 65 -31.98 38.86 20.39
C PRO A 65 -30.66 38.40 19.71
N SER A 66 -29.67 39.28 19.67
CA SER A 66 -28.30 39.00 19.19
C SER A 66 -27.52 38.06 20.12
N LEU A 67 -27.00 36.96 19.58
CA LEU A 67 -26.05 36.06 20.23
C LEU A 67 -24.70 36.79 20.47
N PRO A 68 -24.02 36.56 21.61
CA PRO A 68 -22.73 37.16 21.88
C PRO A 68 -21.64 36.54 20.99
N SER A 69 -20.83 37.41 20.38
CA SER A 69 -19.63 37.04 19.63
C SER A 69 -18.66 36.25 20.52
N PRO A 70 -18.11 35.10 20.07
CA PRO A 70 -17.09 34.41 20.85
C PRO A 70 -15.81 35.26 20.85
N SER A 71 -15.39 35.63 22.06
CA SER A 71 -14.13 36.29 22.35
C SER A 71 -12.96 35.45 21.82
N ALA A 72 -12.26 36.00 20.83
CA ALA A 72 -11.00 35.46 20.33
C ALA A 72 -9.92 35.60 21.41
N SER A 73 -9.65 34.51 22.13
CA SER A 73 -8.37 34.29 22.82
C SER A 73 -8.19 32.80 23.09
N SER A 74 -8.00 32.02 22.02
CA SER A 74 -7.26 30.76 22.15
C SER A 74 -5.77 31.11 22.11
N PRO A 75 -4.93 30.52 22.99
CA PRO A 75 -3.49 30.76 22.95
C PRO A 75 -2.97 30.33 21.59
N ALA A 76 -2.26 31.24 20.91
CA ALA A 76 -1.56 30.91 19.69
C ALA A 76 -0.58 29.78 20.02
N PHE A 77 -0.86 28.58 19.51
CA PHE A 77 0.18 27.57 19.37
C PHE A 77 1.18 28.17 18.38
N GLU A 78 2.34 28.59 18.90
CA GLU A 78 3.51 28.82 18.08
C GLU A 78 3.89 27.46 17.49
N GLU A 79 3.30 27.11 16.35
CA GLU A 79 3.82 26.04 15.52
C GLU A 79 5.20 26.51 15.05
N GLU A 80 6.25 25.99 15.68
CA GLU A 80 7.57 25.98 15.06
C GLU A 80 7.39 25.28 13.70
N GLU A 81 7.32 26.06 12.61
CA GLU A 81 7.29 25.54 11.24
C GLU A 81 8.61 24.83 10.97
N GLU A 82 8.72 23.60 11.46
CA GLU A 82 9.89 22.78 11.24
C GLU A 82 9.91 22.40 9.76
N GLU A 83 10.92 22.89 9.04
CA GLU A 83 11.02 22.76 7.59
C GLU A 83 10.83 21.30 7.14
N ARG A 84 9.87 21.07 6.24
CA ARG A 84 9.59 19.74 5.69
C ARG A 84 10.82 19.16 5.01
N LYS A 85 11.39 18.10 5.57
CA LYS A 85 12.50 17.38 4.97
C LYS A 85 12.03 16.43 3.87
N ILE A 86 12.57 16.62 2.66
CA ILE A 86 12.25 15.79 1.49
C ILE A 86 13.43 14.87 1.17
N TYR A 87 13.15 13.56 1.07
CA TYR A 87 14.12 12.55 0.69
C TYR A 87 13.74 11.94 -0.66
N LYS A 88 14.69 11.92 -1.60
CA LYS A 88 14.53 11.22 -2.88
C LYS A 88 15.18 9.85 -2.79
N CYS A 89 14.36 8.82 -2.61
CA CYS A 89 14.81 7.43 -2.55
C CYS A 89 14.20 6.64 -3.70
N SER A 90 15.03 6.04 -4.56
CA SER A 90 14.55 5.12 -5.59
C SER A 90 14.60 3.70 -5.06
N VAL A 91 13.47 3.00 -4.99
CA VAL A 91 13.45 1.54 -4.75
C VAL A 91 14.02 0.79 -5.94
N VAL A 92 13.87 1.32 -7.16
CA VAL A 92 14.40 0.72 -8.38
C VAL A 92 15.75 1.35 -8.67
N GLY A 93 16.80 0.68 -8.20
CA GLY A 93 18.18 1.13 -8.38
C GLY A 93 18.94 0.40 -9.47
N PRO A 94 20.27 0.63 -9.56
CA PRO A 94 21.13 0.04 -10.58
C PRO A 94 21.11 -1.50 -10.58
N GLY A 95 20.93 -2.12 -9.41
CA GLY A 95 20.84 -3.58 -9.27
C GLY A 95 19.66 -4.16 -10.04
N PHE A 96 18.48 -3.56 -9.90
CA PHE A 96 17.28 -3.98 -10.64
C PHE A 96 17.45 -3.79 -12.15
N VAL A 97 17.99 -2.64 -12.58
CA VAL A 97 18.23 -2.36 -14.01
C VAL A 97 19.19 -3.38 -14.59
N ARG A 98 20.27 -3.72 -13.88
CA ARG A 98 21.23 -4.74 -14.30
C ARG A 98 20.56 -6.11 -14.44
N GLU A 99 19.71 -6.50 -13.49
CA GLU A 99 19.00 -7.78 -13.57
C GLU A 99 17.98 -7.79 -14.72
N MET A 100 17.25 -6.69 -14.92
CA MET A 100 16.36 -6.52 -16.08
C MET A 100 17.12 -6.71 -17.39
N LEU A 101 18.28 -6.07 -17.55
CA LEU A 101 19.11 -6.24 -18.75
C LEU A 101 19.60 -7.68 -18.92
N ARG A 102 19.90 -8.37 -17.82
CA ARG A 102 20.37 -9.77 -17.83
C ARG A 102 19.31 -10.75 -18.30
N ILE A 103 18.06 -10.56 -17.88
CA ILE A 103 16.94 -11.44 -18.26
C ILE A 103 16.30 -11.05 -19.60
N THR A 104 16.63 -9.87 -20.14
CA THR A 104 16.13 -9.40 -21.42
C THR A 104 16.67 -10.27 -22.56
N PRO A 105 15.80 -10.91 -23.37
CA PRO A 105 16.25 -11.66 -24.53
C PRO A 105 16.98 -10.78 -25.56
N TYR A 106 17.97 -11.34 -26.25
CA TYR A 106 18.68 -10.61 -27.31
C TYR A 106 17.76 -10.07 -28.42
N SER A 107 16.67 -10.79 -28.73
CA SER A 107 15.65 -10.35 -29.69
C SER A 107 14.97 -9.04 -29.28
N SER A 108 14.75 -8.83 -27.98
CA SER A 108 14.20 -7.58 -27.45
C SER A 108 15.20 -6.43 -27.62
N PHE A 109 16.49 -6.66 -27.39
CA PHE A 109 17.53 -5.66 -27.67
C PHE A 109 17.63 -5.32 -29.16
N ALA A 110 17.59 -6.31 -30.04
CA ALA A 110 17.61 -6.09 -31.49
C ALA A 110 16.38 -5.28 -31.95
N THR A 111 15.20 -5.57 -31.39
CA THR A 111 13.96 -4.84 -31.67
C THR A 111 14.06 -3.40 -31.15
N ALA A 112 14.54 -3.21 -29.92
CA ALA A 112 14.74 -1.88 -29.34
C ALA A 112 15.74 -1.04 -30.15
N GLY A 113 16.84 -1.65 -30.61
CA GLY A 113 17.82 -1.01 -31.47
C GLY A 113 17.22 -0.54 -32.78
N LYS A 114 16.48 -1.40 -33.50
CA LYS A 114 15.78 -1.03 -34.74
C LYS A 114 14.85 0.17 -34.51
N LYS A 115 14.00 0.11 -33.49
CA LYS A 115 13.05 1.18 -33.17
C LYS A 115 13.75 2.47 -32.75
N PHE A 116 14.87 2.38 -32.04
CA PHE A 116 15.68 3.53 -31.67
C PHE A 116 16.25 4.26 -32.90
N PHE A 117 16.81 3.52 -33.86
CA PHE A 117 17.33 4.10 -35.11
C PHE A 117 16.20 4.63 -36.02
N SER A 118 14.99 4.08 -35.94
CA SER A 118 13.80 4.61 -36.60
C SER A 118 13.16 5.82 -35.91
N GLY A 119 13.76 6.36 -34.84
CA GLY A 119 13.25 7.51 -34.10
C GLY A 119 12.11 7.21 -33.11
N GLN A 120 11.68 5.96 -33.01
CA GLN A 120 10.57 5.50 -32.16
C GLN A 120 11.06 5.18 -30.74
N ARG A 121 11.49 6.21 -30.01
CA ARG A 121 12.10 6.05 -28.67
C ARG A 121 11.18 5.39 -27.65
N THR A 122 9.89 5.72 -27.65
CA THR A 122 8.91 5.14 -26.73
C THR A 122 8.76 3.65 -26.98
N GLU A 123 8.57 3.26 -28.24
CA GLU A 123 8.43 1.86 -28.58
C GLU A 123 9.71 1.04 -28.37
N ALA A 124 10.88 1.68 -28.47
CA ALA A 124 12.15 1.04 -28.11
C ALA A 124 12.22 0.72 -26.61
N LYS A 125 11.71 1.60 -25.74
CA LYS A 125 11.60 1.32 -24.30
C LYS A 125 10.61 0.20 -24.01
N GLN A 126 9.44 0.22 -24.66
CA GLN A 126 8.42 -0.82 -24.54
C GLN A 126 8.94 -2.21 -24.96
N ALA A 127 9.77 -2.26 -26.02
CA ALA A 127 10.35 -3.51 -26.52
C ALA A 127 11.26 -4.22 -25.51
N VAL A 128 11.80 -3.49 -24.54
CA VAL A 128 12.63 -4.05 -23.46
C VAL A 128 11.79 -4.20 -22.20
N SER A 129 11.32 -3.10 -21.62
CA SER A 129 10.69 -3.09 -20.30
C SER A 129 9.34 -3.78 -20.31
N GLY A 130 8.45 -3.40 -21.24
CA GLY A 130 7.11 -3.99 -21.36
C GLY A 130 7.17 -5.47 -21.69
N HIS A 131 7.98 -5.86 -22.69
CA HIS A 131 8.10 -7.26 -23.08
C HIS A 131 8.60 -8.17 -21.96
N VAL A 132 9.64 -7.73 -21.23
CA VAL A 132 10.21 -8.54 -20.14
C VAL A 132 9.26 -8.60 -18.95
N LEU A 133 8.72 -7.45 -18.52
CA LEU A 133 7.84 -7.40 -17.35
C LEU A 133 6.53 -8.16 -17.59
N ASN A 134 5.88 -8.00 -18.74
CA ASN A 134 4.68 -8.78 -19.09
C ASN A 134 4.93 -10.28 -19.10
N LYS A 135 6.16 -10.71 -19.46
CA LYS A 135 6.51 -12.13 -19.49
C LYS A 135 6.78 -12.72 -18.10
N ILE A 136 7.42 -11.95 -17.21
CA ILE A 136 7.77 -12.45 -15.87
C ILE A 136 6.65 -12.23 -14.84
N GLY A 137 5.76 -11.27 -15.09
CA GLY A 137 4.66 -10.90 -14.20
C GLY A 137 5.08 -10.09 -12.97
N MET A 138 4.07 -9.57 -12.26
CA MET A 138 4.26 -8.70 -11.09
C MET A 138 4.95 -9.40 -9.92
N ALA A 139 4.59 -10.65 -9.61
CA ALA A 139 5.19 -11.38 -8.50
C ALA A 139 6.70 -11.52 -8.69
N LYS A 140 7.14 -11.89 -9.90
CA LYS A 140 8.58 -11.98 -10.20
C LYS A 140 9.26 -10.63 -10.17
N MET A 141 8.60 -9.57 -10.63
CA MET A 141 9.09 -8.20 -10.52
C MET A 141 9.32 -7.80 -9.05
N TYR A 142 8.42 -8.17 -8.13
CA TYR A 142 8.57 -7.89 -6.70
C TYR A 142 9.74 -8.68 -6.10
N GLN A 143 9.86 -9.96 -6.44
CA GLN A 143 11.03 -10.77 -6.04
C GLN A 143 12.34 -10.15 -6.55
N MET A 144 12.38 -9.66 -7.79
CA MET A 144 13.55 -8.99 -8.34
C MET A 144 13.90 -7.71 -7.58
N MET A 145 12.91 -6.91 -7.17
CA MET A 145 13.16 -5.74 -6.33
C MET A 145 13.72 -6.15 -4.97
N LEU A 146 13.17 -7.18 -4.33
CA LEU A 146 13.67 -7.67 -3.04
C LEU A 146 15.11 -8.21 -3.13
N GLU A 147 15.46 -8.86 -4.23
CA GLU A 147 16.80 -9.41 -4.43
C GLU A 147 17.85 -8.36 -4.76
N ASN A 148 17.49 -7.41 -5.62
CA ASN A 148 18.46 -6.53 -6.27
C ASN A 148 18.46 -5.10 -5.74
N CYS A 149 17.54 -4.75 -4.83
CA CYS A 149 17.40 -3.39 -4.30
C CYS A 149 17.55 -3.35 -2.77
N LYS A 150 18.38 -4.22 -2.20
CA LYS A 150 18.54 -4.35 -0.75
C LYS A 150 19.09 -3.09 -0.08
N GLU A 151 20.04 -2.43 -0.73
CA GLU A 151 20.67 -1.20 -0.22
C GLU A 151 19.67 -0.04 -0.21
N GLU A 152 18.86 0.08 -1.27
CA GLU A 152 17.80 1.06 -1.42
C GLU A 152 16.71 0.85 -0.37
N ILE A 153 16.28 -0.40 -0.17
CA ILE A 153 15.32 -0.77 0.88
C ILE A 153 15.88 -0.41 2.26
N SER A 154 17.12 -0.77 2.58
CA SER A 154 17.73 -0.40 3.86
C SER A 154 17.80 1.11 4.05
N THR A 155 18.12 1.86 2.99
CA THR A 155 18.17 3.32 3.04
C THR A 155 16.81 3.92 3.37
N ILE A 156 15.75 3.48 2.68
CA ILE A 156 14.38 3.94 2.91
C ILE A 156 13.96 3.64 4.36
N MET A 157 14.16 2.40 4.81
CA MET A 157 13.80 1.97 6.16
C MET A 157 14.54 2.79 7.24
N LYS A 158 15.83 3.08 7.04
CA LYS A 158 16.63 3.91 7.96
C LYS A 158 16.18 5.36 7.99
N VAL A 159 15.92 5.95 6.82
CA VAL A 159 15.39 7.33 6.71
C VAL A 159 14.05 7.42 7.42
N MET A 160 13.11 6.51 7.15
CA MET A 160 11.82 6.47 7.82
C MET A 160 11.99 6.36 9.34
N THR A 161 12.80 5.40 9.81
CA THR A 161 13.03 5.18 11.25
C THR A 161 13.67 6.38 11.95
N ASN A 162 14.49 7.18 11.25
CA ASN A 162 15.11 8.38 11.80
C ASN A 162 14.19 9.61 11.78
N SER A 163 13.21 9.65 10.89
CA SER A 163 12.23 10.73 10.82
C SER A 163 11.13 10.60 11.87
N LEU A 164 10.88 9.38 12.37
CA LEU A 164 9.94 9.14 13.47
C LEU A 164 10.40 9.80 14.78
N PRO A 165 9.47 10.27 15.64
CA PRO A 165 8.02 10.05 15.59
C PRO A 165 7.23 11.05 14.73
N LYS A 166 7.90 11.90 13.94
CA LYS A 166 7.19 12.88 13.08
C LYS A 166 6.34 12.16 12.03
N PRO A 167 5.21 12.73 11.60
CA PRO A 167 4.43 12.18 10.50
C PRO A 167 5.26 12.03 9.23
N ILE A 168 5.15 10.87 8.57
CA ILE A 168 5.89 10.56 7.34
C ILE A 168 4.89 10.25 6.24
N LEU A 169 5.05 10.91 5.09
CA LEU A 169 4.40 10.55 3.84
C LEU A 169 5.47 10.03 2.87
N TYR A 170 5.25 8.84 2.31
CA TYR A 170 6.06 8.28 1.24
C TYR A 170 5.15 7.71 0.15
N PHE A 171 5.52 7.93 -1.11
CA PHE A 171 4.75 7.49 -2.27
C PHE A 171 5.70 7.21 -3.43
N CYS A 172 5.19 6.50 -4.44
CA CYS A 172 5.90 6.26 -5.69
C CYS A 172 5.24 7.02 -6.85
N GLN A 173 4.65 6.32 -7.82
CA GLN A 173 3.85 6.95 -8.88
C GLN A 173 2.37 6.81 -8.54
N HIS A 174 1.85 5.59 -8.56
CA HIS A 174 0.46 5.29 -8.19
C HIS A 174 0.27 4.80 -6.75
N GLY A 175 1.36 4.76 -5.96
CA GLY A 175 1.28 4.37 -4.54
C GLY A 175 1.07 2.87 -4.29
N LYS A 176 1.21 2.00 -5.31
CA LYS A 176 0.87 0.58 -5.21
C LYS A 176 2.06 -0.38 -5.03
N ASP A 177 3.02 -0.38 -5.97
CA ASP A 177 4.04 -1.45 -6.01
C ASP A 177 5.21 -1.20 -5.06
N ARG A 178 5.99 -0.15 -5.34
CA ARG A 178 7.17 0.22 -4.54
C ARG A 178 6.77 0.67 -3.14
N THR A 179 5.68 1.43 -3.05
CA THR A 179 5.07 1.82 -1.78
C THR A 179 4.57 0.59 -1.04
N GLY A 180 3.79 -0.29 -1.69
CA GLY A 180 3.27 -1.51 -1.06
C GLY A 180 4.35 -2.44 -0.53
N LEU A 181 5.47 -2.61 -1.24
CA LEU A 181 6.61 -3.38 -0.74
C LEU A 181 7.23 -2.76 0.52
N VAL A 182 7.47 -1.45 0.53
CA VAL A 182 8.02 -0.76 1.71
C VAL A 182 7.04 -0.83 2.88
N THR A 183 5.74 -0.64 2.65
CA THR A 183 4.69 -0.77 3.64
C THR A 183 4.65 -2.19 4.21
N MET A 184 4.63 -3.22 3.35
CA MET A 184 4.64 -4.62 3.75
C MET A 184 5.86 -4.96 4.62
N LEU A 185 7.06 -4.50 4.21
CA LEU A 185 8.29 -4.72 4.99
C LEU A 185 8.26 -4.01 6.34
N THR A 186 7.70 -2.80 6.39
CA THR A 186 7.56 -2.00 7.62
C THR A 186 6.62 -2.68 8.61
N LEU A 187 5.43 -3.08 8.15
CA LEU A 187 4.43 -3.76 8.97
C LEU A 187 4.88 -5.17 9.36
N GLY A 188 5.52 -5.92 8.46
CA GLY A 188 6.08 -7.23 8.75
C GLY A 188 7.27 -7.19 9.72
N CYS A 189 8.04 -6.10 9.75
CA CYS A 189 9.04 -5.84 10.79
C CYS A 189 8.42 -5.64 12.18
N CYS A 190 7.16 -5.20 12.19
CA CYS A 190 6.31 -5.07 13.37
C CYS A 190 5.51 -6.35 13.68
N TYR A 191 5.80 -7.47 13.01
CA TYR A 191 5.18 -8.78 13.25
C TYR A 191 3.66 -8.84 12.99
N LEU A 192 3.13 -7.99 12.11
CA LEU A 192 1.79 -8.21 11.57
C LEU A 192 1.76 -9.52 10.78
N ASP A 193 0.64 -10.23 10.86
CA ASP A 193 0.45 -11.49 10.14
C ASP A 193 0.25 -11.27 8.64
N ASP A 194 0.46 -12.33 7.86
CA ASP A 194 0.34 -12.28 6.39
C ASP A 194 -1.03 -11.78 5.93
N ALA A 195 -2.11 -12.15 6.61
CA ALA A 195 -3.47 -11.77 6.23
C ALA A 195 -3.65 -10.25 6.33
N ALA A 196 -3.13 -9.62 7.38
CA ALA A 196 -3.11 -8.17 7.53
C ALA A 196 -2.25 -7.49 6.45
N LEU A 197 -1.08 -8.05 6.11
CA LEU A 197 -0.21 -7.50 5.07
C LEU A 197 -0.86 -7.57 3.68
N ILE A 198 -1.50 -8.69 3.35
CA ILE A 198 -2.22 -8.89 2.09
C ILE A 198 -3.44 -7.95 2.02
N HIS A 199 -4.17 -7.83 3.13
CA HIS A 199 -5.31 -6.92 3.22
C HIS A 199 -4.89 -5.46 2.99
N GLU A 200 -3.84 -4.99 3.66
CA GLU A 200 -3.34 -3.62 3.49
C GLU A 200 -2.92 -3.34 2.04
N TYR A 201 -2.22 -4.29 1.41
CA TYR A 201 -1.88 -4.20 -0.01
C TYR A 201 -3.14 -4.05 -0.88
N ARG A 202 -4.15 -4.91 -0.65
CA ARG A 202 -5.41 -4.91 -1.41
C ARG A 202 -6.20 -3.61 -1.26
N LEU A 203 -6.12 -2.91 -0.13
CA LEU A 203 -6.81 -1.62 0.06
C LEU A 203 -6.36 -0.55 -0.96
N SER A 204 -5.21 -0.74 -1.61
CA SER A 204 -4.74 0.13 -2.69
C SER A 204 -5.65 0.06 -3.92
N GLU A 205 -6.25 -1.09 -4.21
CA GLU A 205 -7.16 -1.31 -5.34
C GLU A 205 -8.32 -0.31 -5.34
N TRP A 206 -8.97 -0.15 -4.18
CA TRP A 206 -10.06 0.80 -4.02
C TRP A 206 -9.62 2.24 -4.33
N ARG A 207 -8.42 2.62 -3.86
CA ARG A 207 -7.87 3.96 -4.08
C ARG A 207 -7.45 4.19 -5.52
N LEU A 208 -7.03 3.14 -6.23
CA LEU A 208 -6.67 3.20 -7.65
C LEU A 208 -7.89 3.43 -8.55
N SER A 209 -9.09 2.99 -8.14
CA SER A 209 -10.32 3.18 -8.94
C SER A 209 -10.59 4.65 -9.32
N ALA A 210 -10.28 5.59 -8.42
CA ALA A 210 -10.43 7.02 -8.66
C ALA A 210 -9.49 7.57 -9.74
N ILE A 211 -8.41 6.84 -10.07
CA ILE A 211 -7.40 7.23 -11.06
C ILE A 211 -7.18 6.13 -12.12
N ALA A 212 -8.12 5.19 -12.29
CA ALA A 212 -7.94 4.01 -13.13
C ALA A 212 -7.58 4.36 -14.59
N ALA A 213 -8.22 5.39 -15.16
CA ALA A 213 -7.91 5.83 -16.52
C ALA A 213 -6.48 6.35 -16.68
N LEU A 214 -5.94 7.03 -15.65
CA LEU A 214 -4.55 7.48 -15.63
C LEU A 214 -3.59 6.29 -15.50
N VAL A 215 -3.89 5.34 -14.61
CA VAL A 215 -3.09 4.13 -14.42
C VAL A 215 -3.02 3.33 -15.73
N HIS A 216 -4.16 3.12 -16.39
CA HIS A 216 -4.24 2.43 -17.68
C HIS A 216 -3.40 3.13 -18.76
N ALA A 217 -3.52 4.47 -18.87
CA ALA A 217 -2.74 5.24 -19.82
C ALA A 217 -1.23 5.11 -19.56
N ASP A 218 -0.79 5.22 -18.30
CA ASP A 218 0.61 5.09 -17.90
C ASP A 218 1.15 3.69 -18.20
N MET A 219 0.41 2.62 -17.86
CA MET A 219 0.81 1.24 -18.15
C MET A 219 0.95 1.01 -19.66
N LYS A 220 -0.01 1.49 -20.44
CA LYS A 220 0.03 1.41 -21.91
C LYS A 220 1.21 2.19 -22.50
N GLU A 221 1.55 3.35 -21.95
CA GLU A 221 2.70 4.14 -22.41
C GLU A 221 4.01 3.36 -22.24
N VAL A 222 4.17 2.61 -21.16
CA VAL A 222 5.36 1.77 -20.93
C VAL A 222 5.26 0.36 -21.51
N GLY A 223 4.14 0.03 -22.16
CA GLY A 223 3.91 -1.24 -22.84
C GLY A 223 3.61 -2.40 -21.88
N LEU A 224 3.09 -2.11 -20.69
CA LEU A 224 2.61 -3.09 -19.73
C LEU A 224 1.14 -3.43 -20.02
N ASN A 225 0.75 -4.68 -19.74
CA ASN A 225 -0.63 -5.14 -19.87
C ASN A 225 -1.46 -4.79 -18.61
N GLU A 226 -2.77 -5.04 -18.70
CA GLU A 226 -3.76 -4.72 -17.66
C GLU A 226 -3.46 -5.40 -16.31
N ASP A 227 -2.72 -6.51 -16.31
CA ASP A 227 -2.29 -7.20 -15.09
C ASP A 227 -1.50 -6.29 -14.15
N PHE A 228 -0.85 -5.24 -14.67
CA PHE A 228 -0.07 -4.27 -13.89
C PHE A 228 -0.89 -3.10 -13.34
N GLU A 229 -2.19 -3.02 -13.62
CA GLU A 229 -3.01 -1.87 -13.23
C GLU A 229 -3.45 -1.93 -11.76
N GLY A 230 -3.68 -3.14 -11.22
CA GLY A 230 -4.22 -3.35 -9.88
C GLY A 230 -3.20 -3.75 -8.80
N THR A 231 -3.75 -4.21 -7.69
CA THR A 231 -3.07 -4.85 -6.54
C THR A 231 -3.72 -6.18 -6.16
N PRO A 232 -3.65 -7.20 -7.03
CA PRO A 232 -4.30 -8.47 -6.78
C PRO A 232 -3.64 -9.24 -5.63
N PRO A 233 -4.41 -9.77 -4.64
CA PRO A 233 -3.86 -10.36 -3.40
C PRO A 233 -2.80 -11.44 -3.60
N HIS A 234 -2.97 -12.31 -4.60
CA HIS A 234 -2.05 -13.41 -4.88
C HIS A 234 -0.61 -12.95 -5.15
N ILE A 235 -0.42 -11.74 -5.67
CA ILE A 235 0.92 -11.17 -5.89
C ILE A 235 1.64 -10.94 -4.57
N MET A 236 0.92 -10.45 -3.55
CA MET A 236 1.48 -10.26 -2.22
C MET A 236 1.68 -11.61 -1.51
N GLU A 237 0.78 -12.57 -1.70
CA GLU A 237 0.93 -13.94 -1.20
C GLU A 237 2.22 -14.59 -1.73
N GLU A 238 2.45 -14.56 -3.04
CA GLU A 238 3.66 -15.08 -3.67
C GLU A 238 4.92 -14.34 -3.21
N THR A 239 4.82 -13.03 -2.99
CA THR A 239 5.93 -12.21 -2.48
C THR A 239 6.30 -12.59 -1.04
N LEU A 240 5.31 -12.79 -0.17
CA LEU A 240 5.52 -13.23 1.21
C LEU A 240 6.06 -14.67 1.26
N ALA A 241 5.52 -15.56 0.43
CA ALA A 241 6.00 -16.93 0.28
C ALA A 241 7.48 -16.96 -0.12
N PHE A 242 7.87 -16.15 -1.12
CA PHE A 242 9.26 -16.02 -1.53
C PHE A 242 10.18 -15.56 -0.38
N ILE A 243 9.78 -14.55 0.40
CA ILE A 243 10.55 -14.09 1.56
C ILE A 243 10.72 -15.22 2.58
N LYS A 244 9.63 -15.94 2.88
CA LYS A 244 9.65 -17.02 3.87
C LYS A 244 10.49 -18.21 3.42
N GLU A 245 10.34 -18.65 2.19
CA GLU A 245 11.10 -19.77 1.64
C GLU A 245 12.60 -19.48 1.62
N LYS A 246 12.99 -18.28 1.17
CA LYS A 246 14.40 -17.94 0.97
C LYS A 246 15.10 -17.40 2.22
N TYR A 247 14.39 -16.62 3.04
CA TYR A 247 14.97 -15.90 4.18
C TYR A 247 14.41 -16.34 5.54
N GLY A 248 13.33 -17.11 5.55
CA GLY A 248 12.63 -17.58 6.75
C GLY A 248 11.62 -16.58 7.31
N SER A 249 11.89 -15.27 7.24
CA SER A 249 10.95 -14.22 7.68
C SER A 249 11.32 -12.83 7.17
N ILE A 250 10.38 -11.88 7.24
CA ILE A 250 10.63 -10.45 6.90
C ILE A 250 11.77 -9.85 7.75
N PRO A 251 11.80 -10.01 9.09
CA PRO A 251 12.94 -9.58 9.91
C PRO A 251 14.30 -10.13 9.47
N LYS A 252 14.35 -11.41 9.07
CA LYS A 252 15.57 -12.04 8.56
C LYS A 252 15.97 -11.49 7.20
N TYR A 253 15.00 -11.29 6.30
CA TYR A 253 15.25 -10.61 5.01
C TYR A 253 15.81 -9.20 5.23
N LEU A 254 15.18 -8.38 6.07
CA LEU A 254 15.63 -7.02 6.38
C LEU A 254 17.03 -6.99 7.00
N HIS A 255 17.39 -8.00 7.80
CA HIS A 255 18.75 -8.16 8.28
C HIS A 255 19.74 -8.30 7.12
N THR A 256 19.43 -9.09 6.09
CA THR A 256 20.27 -9.21 4.88
C THR A 256 20.37 -7.92 4.08
N CYS A 257 19.42 -7.00 4.24
CA CYS A 257 19.48 -5.67 3.62
C CYS A 257 20.38 -4.70 4.38
N GLY A 258 20.88 -5.05 5.57
CA GLY A 258 21.59 -4.13 6.46
C GLY A 258 20.67 -3.32 7.37
N PHE A 259 19.40 -3.73 7.50
CA PHE A 259 18.44 -3.23 8.49
C PHE A 259 18.34 -4.23 9.65
N GLY A 260 19.42 -4.31 10.44
CA GLY A 260 19.61 -5.30 11.51
C GLY A 260 18.75 -5.09 12.76
N PRO A 261 18.94 -5.92 13.81
CA PRO A 261 18.02 -6.00 14.96
C PRO A 261 17.86 -4.68 15.71
N GLU A 262 18.93 -3.90 15.83
CA GLU A 262 18.90 -2.58 16.49
C GLU A 262 18.00 -1.59 15.76
N TRP A 263 18.08 -1.54 14.43
CA TRP A 263 17.21 -0.72 13.60
C TRP A 263 15.75 -1.18 13.69
N GLN A 264 15.52 -2.48 13.64
CA GLN A 264 14.18 -3.06 13.74
C GLN A 264 13.54 -2.79 15.11
N ARG A 265 14.33 -2.88 16.20
CA ARG A 265 13.89 -2.55 17.56
C ARG A 265 13.53 -1.07 17.68
N LYS A 266 14.36 -0.18 17.11
CA LYS A 266 14.08 1.26 17.08
C LYS A 266 12.79 1.55 16.33
N LEU A 267 12.60 0.99 15.14
CA LEU A 267 11.39 1.17 14.34
C LEU A 267 10.14 0.72 15.10
N ARG A 268 10.14 -0.50 15.65
CA ARG A 268 9.00 -1.01 16.42
C ARG A 268 8.65 -0.12 17.60
N LYS A 269 9.66 0.31 18.38
CA LYS A 269 9.43 1.20 19.52
C LYS A 269 8.76 2.52 19.12
N LEU A 270 9.01 3.02 17.91
CA LEU A 270 8.49 4.29 17.44
C LEU A 270 7.11 4.18 16.77
N LEU A 271 6.75 3.00 16.24
CA LEU A 271 5.46 2.77 15.59
C LEU A 271 4.39 2.19 16.52
N PHE A 272 4.81 1.43 17.54
CA PHE A 272 3.88 0.95 18.55
C PHE A 272 3.69 2.01 19.63
N VAL A 273 2.43 2.36 19.86
CA VAL A 273 2.01 3.06 21.07
C VAL A 273 1.36 2.01 21.97
N ASP A 274 1.70 1.99 23.25
CA ASP A 274 1.00 1.12 24.18
C ASP A 274 -0.43 1.65 24.31
N ILE A 275 -1.43 0.78 24.17
CA ILE A 275 -2.83 1.17 24.31
C ILE A 275 -3.09 1.65 25.74
N SER A 276 -2.26 1.26 26.72
CA SER A 276 -2.32 1.81 28.08
C SER A 276 -1.93 3.29 28.18
N ASP A 277 -1.30 3.86 27.15
CA ASP A 277 -0.91 5.27 27.11
C ASP A 277 -2.03 6.19 26.57
N TRP A 278 -3.20 5.62 26.25
CA TRP A 278 -4.42 6.31 25.76
C TRP A 278 -5.59 6.11 26.74
#